data_AF-A0AAV7J8R1-F1
#
_entry.id   AF-A0AAV7J8R1-F1
#
_cell.length_a   1.000
_cell.length_b   1.000
_cell.length_c   1.000
_cell.angle_alpha   90.00
_cell.angle_beta   90.00
_cell.angle_gamma   90.00
#
_symmetry.space_group_name_H-M   'P 1'
#
loop_
_entity.id
_entity.type
_entity.pdbx_description
1 polymer ?
#
loop_
_entity_poly.entity_id
_entity_poly.type
_entity_poly.pdbx_seq_one_letter_code
_entity_poly.pdbx_strand_id
1 'polypeptide(L)'
;MGVGTSVHQSVTQEWLMSESHRIIRQLSSLISVTREIVITELDNLDNRAQIEIVRAIAYTRDYLVELASMDEIAKMCVDKKTPELDNMQRTMKEALVVCYKKYTVELDKICEERLKLHNDAIQLKDQADKVVEDCMRSENRLACLHKNISALAANVSALAKKIDCNFCMEYKVKRRIIMKLLECDRKILQKVLKAGSSIIGDVKKCIERNDIPEVN
;
A
#
# COMPACT_ATOMS: atom_id res chain seq x y z
N MET A 1 58.85 14.26 32.40
CA MET A 1 58.11 12.99 32.58
C MET A 1 56.65 13.25 32.30
N GLY A 2 56.12 12.69 31.22
CA GLY A 2 54.73 12.87 30.82
C GLY A 2 54.36 11.70 29.93
N VAL A 3 54.02 10.57 30.55
CA VAL A 3 53.57 9.38 29.84
C VAL A 3 52.13 9.63 29.43
N GLY A 4 51.94 10.03 28.16
CA GLY A 4 50.64 9.99 27.52
C GLY A 4 50.30 8.53 27.22
N THR A 5 49.50 7.90 28.08
CA THR A 5 48.88 6.61 27.78
C THR A 5 47.75 6.83 26.78
N SER A 6 48.04 6.69 25.48
CA SER A 6 46.99 6.44 24.50
C SER A 6 46.38 5.09 24.83
N VAL A 7 45.11 5.07 25.23
CA VAL A 7 44.33 3.84 25.39
C VAL A 7 44.05 3.30 23.98
N HIS A 8 45.02 2.61 23.40
CA HIS A 8 44.76 1.67 22.33
C HIS A 8 43.97 0.52 22.96
N GLN A 9 42.65 0.49 22.77
CA GLN A 9 41.88 -0.73 23.02
C GLN A 9 42.49 -1.82 22.14
N SER A 10 43.17 -2.78 22.75
CA SER A 10 43.67 -3.96 22.06
C SER A 10 42.48 -4.72 21.50
N VAL A 11 42.48 -4.96 20.18
CA VAL A 11 41.41 -5.74 19.53
C VAL A 11 41.55 -7.19 19.98
N THR A 12 40.63 -7.65 20.83
CA THR A 12 40.61 -9.03 21.34
C THR A 12 39.66 -9.91 20.53
N GLN A 13 39.85 -11.22 20.60
CA GLN A 13 38.96 -12.20 19.98
C GLN A 13 37.53 -12.10 20.54
N GLU A 14 37.39 -11.87 21.84
CA GLU A 14 36.09 -11.68 22.51
C GLU A 14 35.35 -10.44 21.97
N TRP A 15 36.07 -9.34 21.76
CA TRP A 15 35.49 -8.13 21.17
C TRP A 15 35.02 -8.39 19.74
N LEU A 16 35.84 -9.04 18.90
CA LEU A 16 35.48 -9.38 17.52
C LEU A 16 34.27 -10.33 17.45
N MET A 17 34.18 -11.31 18.35
CA MET A 17 33.03 -12.21 18.43
C MET A 17 31.75 -11.50 18.87
N SER A 18 31.85 -10.58 19.83
CA SER A 18 30.73 -9.73 20.23
C SER A 18 30.23 -8.88 19.05
N GLU A 19 31.16 -8.33 18.27
CA GLU A 19 30.86 -7.52 17.09
C GLU A 19 30.19 -8.34 15.97
N SER A 20 30.67 -9.55 15.70
CA SER A 20 30.01 -10.48 14.76
C SER A 20 28.58 -10.80 15.18
N HIS A 21 28.35 -11.10 16.47
CA HIS A 21 27.00 -11.33 16.98
C HIS A 21 26.11 -10.09 16.87
N ARG A 22 26.67 -8.89 17.07
CA ARG A 22 25.97 -7.63 16.87
C ARG A 22 25.52 -7.49 15.40
N ILE A 23 26.40 -7.77 14.45
CA ILE A 23 26.12 -7.76 13.01
C ILE A 23 24.98 -8.73 12.66
N ILE A 24 25.05 -9.98 13.14
CA ILE A 24 24.02 -11.01 12.88
C ILE A 24 22.65 -10.59 13.45
N ARG A 25 22.63 -10.00 14.65
CA ARG A 25 21.39 -9.45 15.25
C ARG A 25 20.84 -8.30 14.44
N GLN A 26 21.69 -7.38 13.96
CA GLN A 26 21.27 -6.28 13.10
C GLN A 26 20.64 -6.81 11.80
N LEU A 27 21.26 -7.79 11.15
CA LEU A 27 20.71 -8.42 9.94
C LEU A 27 19.37 -9.11 10.20
N SER A 28 19.25 -9.82 11.33
CA SER A 28 17.97 -10.44 11.73
C SER A 28 16.87 -9.39 11.95
N SER A 29 17.22 -8.22 12.51
CA SER A 29 16.29 -7.10 12.61
C SER A 29 15.91 -6.56 11.23
N LEU A 30 16.85 -6.34 10.32
CA LEU A 30 16.58 -5.88 8.94
C LEU A 30 15.68 -6.88 8.17
N ILE A 31 15.91 -8.18 8.32
CA ILE A 31 15.05 -9.24 7.77
C ILE A 31 13.63 -9.11 8.30
N SER A 32 13.46 -8.86 9.60
CA SER A 32 12.13 -8.68 10.21
C SER A 32 11.40 -7.47 9.65
N VAL A 33 12.06 -6.31 9.55
CA VAL A 33 11.41 -5.07 9.08
C VAL A 33 11.10 -5.15 7.57
N THR A 34 11.91 -5.85 6.80
CA THR A 34 11.66 -6.06 5.36
C THR A 34 10.56 -7.11 5.08
N ARG A 35 10.23 -7.98 6.06
CA ARG A 35 9.21 -9.03 5.94
C ARG A 35 7.77 -8.51 6.05
N GLU A 36 7.52 -7.38 6.71
CA GLU A 36 6.17 -6.80 6.80
C GLU A 36 5.70 -6.28 5.44
N ILE A 37 5.06 -7.16 4.67
CA ILE A 37 4.29 -6.81 3.47
C ILE A 37 2.90 -6.38 3.96
N VAL A 38 2.76 -5.11 4.34
CA VAL A 38 1.44 -4.53 4.60
C VAL A 38 0.99 -3.80 3.32
N ILE A 39 0.33 -4.55 2.43
CA ILE A 39 -0.48 -4.03 1.32
C ILE A 39 -1.97 -4.21 1.63
N THR A 40 -2.36 -4.19 2.90
CA THR A 40 -3.78 -4.29 3.26
C THR A 40 -4.61 -3.07 2.79
N GLU A 41 -3.99 -1.91 2.61
CA GLU A 41 -4.70 -0.69 2.18
C GLU A 41 -5.16 -0.69 0.71
N LEU A 42 -4.57 -1.56 -0.14
CA LEU A 42 -4.98 -1.69 -1.55
C LEU A 42 -5.64 -3.03 -1.88
N ASP A 43 -5.60 -4.01 -0.98
CA ASP A 43 -5.99 -5.39 -1.28
C ASP A 43 -7.50 -5.59 -1.51
N ASN A 44 -8.30 -4.52 -1.49
CA ASN A 44 -9.69 -4.61 -1.90
C ASN A 44 -10.20 -3.34 -2.60
N LEU A 45 -9.55 -2.98 -3.71
CA LEU A 45 -9.98 -1.88 -4.57
C LEU A 45 -11.45 -1.99 -4.99
N ASP A 46 -11.94 -3.22 -5.22
CA ASP A 46 -13.33 -3.48 -5.60
C ASP A 46 -14.30 -3.13 -4.48
N ASN A 47 -14.02 -3.59 -3.25
CA ASN A 47 -14.84 -3.25 -2.08
C ASN A 47 -14.78 -1.76 -1.75
N ARG A 48 -13.61 -1.12 -1.87
CA ARG A 48 -13.49 0.33 -1.70
C ARG A 48 -14.36 1.07 -2.72
N ALA A 49 -14.26 0.71 -4.00
CA ALA A 49 -15.08 1.31 -5.06
C ALA A 49 -16.58 1.08 -4.80
N GLN A 50 -16.95 -0.12 -4.35
CA GLN A 50 -18.33 -0.44 -3.99
C GLN A 50 -18.86 0.46 -2.87
N ILE A 51 -18.10 0.61 -1.77
CA ILE A 51 -18.49 1.45 -0.63
C ILE A 51 -18.69 2.90 -1.07
N GLU A 52 -17.76 3.47 -1.83
CA GLU A 52 -17.83 4.86 -2.26
C GLU A 52 -19.03 5.10 -3.20
N ILE A 53 -19.30 4.19 -4.15
CA ILE A 53 -20.46 4.33 -5.04
C ILE A 53 -21.79 4.15 -4.28
N VAL A 54 -21.88 3.18 -3.37
CA VAL A 54 -23.10 2.98 -2.58
C VAL A 54 -23.41 4.24 -1.77
N ARG A 55 -22.41 4.85 -1.13
CA ARG A 55 -22.57 6.12 -0.42
C ARG A 55 -23.00 7.26 -1.34
N ALA A 56 -22.39 7.35 -2.52
CA ALA A 56 -22.67 8.40 -3.49
C ALA A 56 -24.10 8.35 -4.06
N ILE A 57 -24.63 7.14 -4.24
CA ILE A 57 -25.95 6.91 -4.82
C ILE A 57 -27.06 6.87 -3.77
N ALA A 58 -26.73 6.66 -2.49
CA ALA A 58 -27.69 6.56 -1.39
C ALA A 58 -28.74 7.68 -1.45
N TYR A 59 -28.32 8.94 -1.52
CA TYR A 59 -29.24 10.07 -1.63
C TYR A 59 -30.21 9.97 -2.82
N THR A 60 -29.72 9.56 -4.00
CA THR A 60 -30.56 9.41 -5.19
C THR A 60 -31.56 8.28 -5.00
N ARG A 61 -31.11 7.14 -4.46
CA ARG A 61 -31.96 5.97 -4.21
C ARG A 61 -33.04 6.28 -3.17
N ASP A 62 -32.67 6.90 -2.05
CA ASP A 62 -33.59 7.26 -0.97
C ASP A 62 -34.64 8.26 -1.47
N TYR A 63 -34.23 9.27 -2.24
CA TYR A 63 -35.16 10.25 -2.80
C TYR A 63 -36.13 9.64 -3.83
N LEU A 64 -35.68 8.68 -4.63
CA LEU A 64 -36.55 7.96 -5.56
C LEU A 64 -37.54 7.06 -4.83
N VAL A 65 -37.14 6.44 -3.72
CA VAL A 65 -38.06 5.68 -2.85
C VAL A 65 -39.14 6.59 -2.25
N GLU A 66 -38.76 7.79 -1.79
CA GLU A 66 -39.72 8.78 -1.31
C GLU A 66 -40.73 9.16 -2.40
N LEU A 67 -40.26 9.48 -3.62
CA LEU A 67 -41.13 9.79 -4.76
C LEU A 67 -42.07 8.62 -5.10
N ALA A 68 -41.56 7.40 -5.17
CA ALA A 68 -42.36 6.21 -5.49
C ALA A 68 -43.48 5.94 -4.46
N SER A 69 -43.36 6.46 -3.24
CA SER A 69 -44.37 6.31 -2.19
C SER A 69 -45.54 7.31 -2.31
N MET A 70 -45.44 8.33 -3.17
CA MET A 70 -46.44 9.39 -3.28
C MET A 70 -47.73 8.93 -3.95
N ASP A 71 -47.62 8.25 -5.10
CA ASP A 71 -48.75 7.69 -5.86
C ASP A 71 -48.26 6.66 -6.92
N GLU A 72 -49.20 6.02 -7.62
CA GLU A 72 -48.87 4.98 -8.61
C GLU A 72 -48.17 5.55 -9.87
N ILE A 73 -48.44 6.80 -10.25
CA ILE A 73 -47.78 7.44 -11.40
C ILE A 73 -46.30 7.66 -11.06
N ALA A 74 -46.01 8.19 -9.87
CA ALA A 74 -44.67 8.39 -9.37
C ALA A 74 -43.89 7.08 -9.26
N LYS A 75 -44.54 6.01 -8.77
CA LYS A 75 -43.96 4.67 -8.74
C LYS A 75 -43.59 4.16 -10.13
N MET A 76 -44.49 4.24 -11.11
CA MET A 76 -44.20 3.84 -12.50
C MET A 76 -43.05 4.66 -13.12
N CYS A 77 -43.02 5.97 -12.88
CA CYS A 77 -41.95 6.85 -13.34
C CYS A 77 -40.59 6.49 -12.72
N VAL A 78 -40.56 6.14 -11.43
CA VAL A 78 -39.35 5.67 -10.73
C VAL A 78 -38.91 4.31 -11.28
N ASP A 79 -39.82 3.35 -11.42
CA ASP A 79 -39.53 2.00 -11.93
C ASP A 79 -38.91 2.04 -13.33
N LYS A 80 -39.36 2.97 -14.20
CA LYS A 80 -38.78 3.19 -15.53
C LYS A 80 -37.32 3.65 -15.47
N LYS A 81 -36.91 4.33 -14.40
CA LYS A 81 -35.59 4.93 -14.23
C LYS A 81 -34.66 4.11 -13.33
N THR A 82 -35.18 3.15 -12.56
CA THR A 82 -34.40 2.22 -11.73
C THR A 82 -33.31 1.46 -12.53
N PRO A 83 -33.57 0.93 -13.73
CA PRO A 83 -32.52 0.26 -14.52
C PRO A 83 -31.37 1.21 -14.91
N GLU A 84 -31.67 2.49 -15.16
CA GLU A 84 -30.66 3.51 -15.48
C GLU A 84 -29.79 3.82 -14.26
N LEU A 85 -30.39 3.90 -13.07
CA LEU A 85 -29.70 4.06 -11.79
C LEU A 85 -28.76 2.89 -11.49
N ASP A 86 -29.23 1.65 -11.68
CA ASP A 86 -28.42 0.45 -11.44
C ASP A 86 -27.28 0.32 -12.45
N ASN A 87 -27.53 0.65 -13.73
CA ASN A 87 -26.47 0.69 -14.74
C ASN A 87 -25.44 1.77 -14.42
N MET A 88 -25.87 2.95 -13.98
CA MET A 88 -24.97 4.01 -13.50
C MET A 88 -24.12 3.51 -12.33
N GLN A 89 -24.72 2.85 -11.33
CA GLN A 89 -24.01 2.29 -10.18
C GLN A 89 -22.89 1.35 -10.64
N ARG A 90 -23.20 0.41 -11.54
CA ARG A 90 -22.23 -0.55 -12.08
C ARG A 90 -21.10 0.14 -12.86
N THR A 91 -21.43 1.00 -13.82
CA THR A 91 -20.43 1.69 -14.66
C THR A 91 -19.51 2.59 -13.83
N MET A 92 -20.03 3.28 -12.82
CA MET A 92 -19.22 4.16 -11.97
C MET A 92 -18.32 3.36 -11.02
N LYS A 93 -18.77 2.20 -10.53
CA LYS A 93 -17.93 1.25 -9.78
C LYS A 93 -16.77 0.78 -10.64
N GLU A 94 -17.06 0.27 -11.84
CA GLU A 94 -16.04 -0.20 -12.79
C GLU A 94 -15.01 0.91 -13.09
N ALA A 95 -15.48 2.14 -13.31
CA ALA A 95 -14.62 3.30 -13.55
C ALA A 95 -13.70 3.64 -12.35
N LEU A 96 -14.20 3.54 -11.11
CA LEU A 96 -13.38 3.72 -9.91
C LEU A 96 -12.31 2.63 -9.80
N VAL A 97 -12.68 1.36 -9.99
CA VAL A 97 -11.73 0.25 -9.95
C VAL A 97 -10.61 0.43 -10.97
N VAL A 98 -10.96 0.80 -12.21
CA VAL A 98 -9.97 1.10 -13.26
C VAL A 98 -9.09 2.28 -12.85
N CYS A 99 -9.65 3.32 -12.25
CA CYS A 99 -8.88 4.47 -11.79
C CYS A 99 -7.90 4.10 -10.68
N TYR A 100 -8.33 3.32 -9.68
CA TYR A 100 -7.47 2.86 -8.59
C TYR A 100 -6.31 2.00 -9.08
N LYS A 101 -6.59 1.03 -9.97
CA LYS A 101 -5.57 0.13 -10.54
C LYS A 101 -4.44 0.85 -11.26
N LYS A 102 -4.67 2.05 -11.80
CA LYS A 102 -3.60 2.84 -12.45
C LYS A 102 -2.47 3.22 -11.48
N TYR A 103 -2.78 3.31 -10.19
CA TYR A 103 -1.85 3.80 -9.19
C TYR A 103 -1.28 2.68 -8.31
N THR A 104 -1.70 1.43 -8.49
CA THR A 104 -1.17 0.30 -7.72
C THR A 104 0.16 -0.23 -8.26
N VAL A 105 0.45 -0.02 -9.55
CA VAL A 105 1.70 -0.46 -10.20
C VAL A 105 2.95 0.14 -9.54
N GLU A 106 2.88 1.38 -9.03
CA GLU A 106 4.00 1.98 -8.29
C GLU A 106 4.25 1.29 -6.95
N LEU A 107 3.23 0.70 -6.32
CA LEU A 107 3.41 -0.08 -5.08
C LEU A 107 3.98 -1.46 -5.34
N ASP A 108 3.62 -2.10 -6.45
CA ASP A 108 4.21 -3.39 -6.85
C ASP A 108 5.75 -3.28 -6.94
N LYS A 109 6.25 -2.19 -7.54
CA LYS A 109 7.70 -1.92 -7.61
C LYS A 109 8.36 -1.76 -6.24
N ILE A 110 7.70 -1.08 -5.30
CA ILE A 110 8.21 -0.93 -3.93
C ILE A 110 8.25 -2.29 -3.23
N CYS A 111 7.26 -3.14 -3.47
CA CYS A 111 7.22 -4.49 -2.91
C CYS A 111 8.33 -5.38 -3.49
N GLU A 112 8.58 -5.31 -4.79
CA GLU A 112 9.72 -5.99 -5.42
C GLU A 112 11.06 -5.53 -4.84
N GLU A 113 11.25 -4.21 -4.65
CA GLU A 113 12.45 -3.68 -4.01
C GLU A 113 12.61 -4.14 -2.56
N ARG A 114 11.53 -4.16 -1.76
CA ARG A 114 11.58 -4.70 -0.38
C ARG A 114 11.94 -6.18 -0.36
N LEU A 115 11.36 -6.98 -1.26
CA LEU A 115 11.69 -8.40 -1.38
C LEU A 115 13.17 -8.60 -1.74
N LYS A 116 13.71 -7.77 -2.64
CA LYS A 116 15.13 -7.79 -2.97
C LYS A 116 16.00 -7.46 -1.75
N LEU A 117 15.67 -6.40 -1.01
CA LEU A 117 16.40 -6.02 0.21
C LEU A 117 16.31 -7.09 1.30
N HIS A 118 15.17 -7.76 1.41
CA HIS A 118 14.98 -8.90 2.31
C HIS A 118 15.93 -10.05 1.95
N ASN A 119 15.98 -10.42 0.67
CA ASN A 119 16.87 -11.47 0.17
C ASN A 119 18.34 -11.09 0.33
N ASP A 120 18.72 -9.84 0.05
CA ASP A 120 20.08 -9.31 0.29
C ASP A 120 20.45 -9.43 1.78
N ALA A 121 19.51 -9.16 2.69
CA ALA A 121 19.72 -9.29 4.14
C ALA A 121 19.91 -10.74 4.59
N ILE A 122 19.13 -11.67 4.03
CA ILE A 122 19.29 -13.12 4.28
C ILE A 122 20.66 -13.59 3.82
N GLN A 123 21.03 -13.27 2.58
CA GLN A 123 22.33 -13.68 2.02
C GLN A 123 23.50 -13.13 2.84
N LEU A 124 23.43 -11.87 3.26
CA LEU A 124 24.49 -11.26 4.07
C LEU A 124 24.56 -11.86 5.49
N LYS A 125 23.42 -12.30 6.04
CA LYS A 125 23.37 -13.04 7.32
C LYS A 125 24.05 -14.40 7.19
N ASP A 126 23.71 -15.17 6.15
CA ASP A 126 24.32 -16.48 5.91
C ASP A 126 25.84 -16.35 5.68
N GLN A 127 26.28 -15.31 4.98
CA GLN A 127 27.69 -14.98 4.84
C GLN A 127 28.36 -14.66 6.17
N ALA A 128 27.71 -13.87 7.03
CA ALA A 128 28.24 -13.54 8.35
C ALA A 128 28.36 -14.78 9.25
N ASP A 129 27.33 -15.63 9.28
CA ASP A 129 27.33 -16.89 10.03
C ASP A 129 28.46 -17.82 9.55
N LYS A 130 28.64 -17.95 8.23
CA LYS A 130 29.72 -18.77 7.64
C LYS A 130 31.11 -18.22 7.94
N VAL A 131 31.31 -16.90 7.87
CA VAL A 131 32.58 -16.26 8.24
C VAL A 131 32.95 -16.56 9.69
N VAL A 132 31.97 -16.49 10.60
CA VAL A 132 32.20 -16.82 12.02
C VAL A 132 32.60 -18.29 12.15
N GLU A 133 31.87 -19.21 11.52
CA GLU A 133 32.18 -20.65 11.55
C GLU A 133 33.59 -20.95 11.01
N ASP A 134 33.93 -20.43 9.83
CA ASP A 134 35.22 -20.65 9.17
C ASP A 134 36.37 -20.05 10.00
N CYS A 135 36.21 -18.84 10.54
CA CYS A 135 37.23 -18.22 11.37
C CYS A 135 37.42 -18.93 12.72
N MET A 136 36.39 -19.55 13.27
CA MET A 136 36.52 -20.36 14.50
C MET A 136 37.28 -21.67 14.27
N ARG A 137 37.26 -22.21 13.04
CA ARG A 137 38.04 -23.37 12.60
C ARG A 137 39.46 -23.02 12.15
N SER A 138 39.76 -21.74 11.92
CA SER A 138 41.10 -21.29 11.52
C SER A 138 42.11 -21.38 12.67
N GLU A 139 43.35 -21.73 12.34
CA GLU A 139 44.48 -21.67 13.28
C GLU A 139 44.77 -20.24 13.75
N ASN A 140 44.49 -19.23 12.92
CA ASN A 140 44.66 -17.82 13.24
C ASN A 140 43.31 -17.09 13.29
N ARG A 141 42.49 -17.46 14.28
CA ARG A 141 41.13 -16.95 14.50
C ARG A 141 41.06 -15.43 14.53
N LEU A 142 41.97 -14.79 15.28
CA LEU A 142 41.98 -13.34 15.48
C LEU A 142 42.17 -12.59 14.15
N ALA A 143 43.18 -12.99 13.36
CA ALA A 143 43.44 -12.36 12.07
C ALA A 143 42.31 -12.61 11.06
N CYS A 144 41.73 -13.82 11.07
CA CYS A 144 40.58 -14.16 10.22
C CYS A 144 39.36 -13.29 10.54
N LEU A 145 38.99 -13.19 11.82
CA LEU A 145 37.85 -12.39 12.26
C LEU A 145 38.07 -10.90 11.95
N HIS A 146 39.25 -10.36 12.26
CA HIS A 146 39.57 -8.96 12.03
C HIS A 146 39.44 -8.55 10.55
N LYS A 147 39.91 -9.42 9.64
CA LYS A 147 39.84 -9.19 8.19
C LYS A 147 38.38 -9.13 7.70
N ASN A 148 37.53 -10.04 8.16
CA ASN A 148 36.19 -10.20 7.60
C ASN A 148 35.13 -9.34 8.28
N ILE A 149 35.24 -9.07 9.59
CA ILE A 149 34.25 -8.27 10.34
C ILE A 149 34.14 -6.86 9.78
N SER A 150 35.26 -6.23 9.44
CA SER A 150 35.25 -4.86 8.87
C SER A 150 34.48 -4.80 7.54
N ALA A 151 34.62 -5.83 6.70
CA ALA A 151 33.89 -5.94 5.43
C ALA A 151 32.40 -6.21 5.66
N LEU A 152 32.07 -7.12 6.59
CA LEU A 152 30.68 -7.40 6.97
C LEU A 152 30.00 -6.14 7.53
N ALA A 153 30.65 -5.40 8.42
CA ALA A 153 30.13 -4.17 9.00
C ALA A 153 29.84 -3.11 7.92
N ALA A 154 30.74 -2.95 6.94
CA ALA A 154 30.54 -2.04 5.81
C ALA A 154 29.32 -2.46 4.96
N ASN A 155 29.18 -3.75 4.66
CA ASN A 155 28.05 -4.28 3.89
C ASN A 155 26.72 -4.12 4.64
N VAL A 156 26.69 -4.39 5.95
CA VAL A 156 25.48 -4.17 6.77
C VAL A 156 25.11 -2.70 6.81
N SER A 157 26.07 -1.80 6.99
CA SER A 157 25.82 -0.35 6.97
C SER A 157 25.27 0.12 5.61
N ALA A 158 25.82 -0.40 4.51
CA ALA A 158 25.32 -0.09 3.17
C ALA A 158 23.90 -0.62 2.95
N LEU A 159 23.60 -1.83 3.41
CA LEU A 159 22.26 -2.42 3.32
C LEU A 159 21.24 -1.65 4.17
N ALA A 160 21.59 -1.27 5.40
CA ALA A 160 20.75 -0.44 6.26
C ALA A 160 20.38 0.89 5.59
N LYS A 161 21.36 1.58 4.98
CA LYS A 161 21.10 2.81 4.21
C LYS A 161 20.15 2.58 3.03
N LYS A 162 20.28 1.47 2.31
CA LYS A 162 19.36 1.13 1.21
C LYS A 162 17.93 0.91 1.72
N ILE A 163 17.79 0.24 2.87
CA ILE A 163 16.50 0.01 3.53
C ILE A 163 15.87 1.34 3.97
N ASP A 164 16.63 2.23 4.62
CA ASP A 164 16.14 3.56 5.01
C ASP A 164 15.69 4.40 3.81
N CYS A 165 16.48 4.38 2.72
CA CYS A 165 16.11 5.02 1.46
C CYS A 165 14.82 4.45 0.88
N ASN A 166 14.66 3.12 0.88
CA ASN A 166 13.45 2.45 0.38
C ASN A 166 12.22 2.81 1.23
N PHE A 167 12.32 2.87 2.56
CA PHE A 167 11.21 3.37 3.41
C PHE A 167 10.83 4.81 3.10
N CYS A 168 11.81 5.69 2.86
CA CYS A 168 11.55 7.07 2.46
C CYS A 168 10.83 7.16 1.11
N MET A 169 11.19 6.29 0.16
CA MET A 169 10.52 6.20 -1.14
C MET A 169 9.11 5.64 -1.00
N GLU A 170 8.93 4.55 -0.25
CA GLU A 170 7.63 3.94 0.04
C GLU A 170 6.66 4.96 0.62
N TYR A 171 7.09 5.73 1.63
CA TYR A 171 6.26 6.77 2.24
C TYR A 171 5.81 7.82 1.21
N LYS A 172 6.73 8.29 0.36
CA LYS A 172 6.41 9.26 -0.69
C LYS A 172 5.45 8.70 -1.73
N VAL A 173 5.64 7.45 -2.14
CA VAL A 173 4.78 6.75 -3.10
C VAL A 173 3.39 6.54 -2.51
N LYS A 174 3.28 6.02 -1.28
CA LYS A 174 2.01 5.86 -0.56
C LYS A 174 1.24 7.18 -0.47
N ARG A 175 1.90 8.26 -0.05
CA ARG A 175 1.29 9.60 0.01
C ARG A 175 0.77 10.05 -1.35
N ARG A 176 1.55 9.87 -2.42
CA ARG A 176 1.14 10.24 -3.78
C ARG A 176 -0.07 9.42 -4.23
N ILE A 177 -0.06 8.12 -3.98
CA ILE A 177 -1.15 7.21 -4.36
C ILE A 177 -2.43 7.59 -3.63
N ILE A 178 -2.39 7.82 -2.31
CA ILE A 178 -3.55 8.28 -1.54
C ILE A 178 -4.17 9.52 -2.18
N MET A 179 -3.36 10.52 -2.51
CA MET A 179 -3.83 11.74 -3.18
C MET A 179 -4.49 11.44 -4.54
N LYS A 180 -3.96 10.47 -5.30
CA LYS A 180 -4.50 10.06 -6.58
C LYS A 180 -5.80 9.25 -6.45
N LEU A 181 -5.92 8.41 -5.43
CA LEU A 181 -7.16 7.71 -5.12
C LEU A 181 -8.26 8.71 -4.74
N LEU A 182 -7.96 9.71 -3.92
CA LEU A 182 -8.91 10.80 -3.61
C LEU A 182 -9.31 11.60 -4.86
N GLU A 183 -8.40 11.78 -5.81
CA GLU A 183 -8.70 12.41 -7.10
C GLU A 183 -9.65 11.54 -7.96
N CYS A 184 -9.47 10.21 -7.95
CA CYS A 184 -10.39 9.26 -8.57
C CYS A 184 -11.78 9.37 -7.94
N ASP A 185 -11.85 9.33 -6.61
CA ASP A 185 -13.08 9.45 -5.83
C ASP A 185 -13.82 10.73 -6.23
N ARG A 186 -13.17 11.88 -6.09
CA ARG A 186 -13.76 13.18 -6.45
C ARG A 186 -14.30 13.21 -7.88
N LYS A 187 -13.55 12.74 -8.87
CA LYS A 187 -13.95 12.78 -10.29
C LYS A 187 -15.17 11.90 -10.57
N ILE A 188 -15.23 10.71 -9.99
CA ILE A 188 -16.36 9.80 -10.20
C ILE A 188 -17.57 10.26 -9.40
N LEU A 189 -17.40 10.67 -8.14
CA LEU A 189 -18.49 11.20 -7.31
C LEU A 189 -19.18 12.40 -7.96
N GLN A 190 -18.42 13.31 -8.57
CA GLN A 190 -19.02 14.42 -9.33
C GLN A 190 -19.88 13.95 -10.51
N LYS A 191 -19.48 12.87 -11.20
CA LYS A 191 -20.28 12.28 -12.28
C LYS A 191 -21.54 11.60 -11.75
N VAL A 192 -21.42 10.86 -10.64
CA VAL A 192 -22.54 10.22 -9.96
C VAL A 192 -23.59 11.26 -9.53
N LEU A 193 -23.16 12.34 -8.86
CA LEU A 193 -24.07 13.40 -8.41
C LEU A 193 -24.81 14.07 -9.58
N LYS A 194 -24.11 14.34 -10.68
CA LYS A 194 -24.71 14.93 -11.88
C LYS A 194 -25.74 13.99 -12.52
N ALA A 195 -25.39 12.71 -12.68
CA ALA A 195 -26.27 11.73 -13.29
C ALA A 195 -27.47 11.40 -12.38
N GLY A 196 -27.27 11.24 -11.06
CA GLY A 196 -28.35 11.06 -10.10
C GLY A 196 -29.33 12.24 -10.09
N SER A 197 -28.81 13.48 -10.13
CA SER A 197 -29.66 14.68 -10.24
C SER A 197 -30.46 14.72 -11.55
N SER A 198 -29.90 14.21 -12.66
CA SER A 198 -30.60 14.08 -13.93
C SER A 198 -31.74 13.05 -13.85
N ILE A 199 -31.49 11.90 -13.23
CA ILE A 199 -32.51 10.86 -13.01
C ILE A 199 -33.67 11.42 -12.18
N ILE A 200 -33.38 12.11 -11.08
CA ILE A 200 -34.40 12.78 -10.26
C ILE A 200 -35.21 13.78 -11.08
N GLY A 201 -34.54 14.61 -11.89
CA GLY A 201 -35.19 15.59 -12.75
C GLY A 201 -36.11 14.95 -13.80
N ASP A 202 -35.70 13.83 -14.39
CA ASP A 202 -36.51 13.09 -15.35
C ASP A 202 -37.75 12.46 -14.71
N VAL A 203 -37.61 11.90 -13.50
CA VAL A 203 -38.74 11.36 -12.74
C VAL A 203 -39.75 12.46 -12.40
N LYS A 204 -39.29 13.62 -11.91
CA LYS A 204 -40.19 14.75 -11.62
C LYS A 204 -40.97 15.21 -12.85
N LYS A 205 -40.30 15.32 -14.01
CA LYS A 205 -40.96 15.68 -15.27
C LYS A 205 -41.98 14.63 -15.72
N CYS A 206 -41.67 13.34 -15.52
CA CYS A 206 -42.58 12.24 -15.83
C CYS A 206 -43.87 12.34 -14.99
N ILE A 207 -43.74 12.63 -13.69
CA ILE A 207 -44.85 12.86 -12.77
C ILE A 207 -45.68 14.08 -13.19
N GLU A 208 -45.03 15.22 -13.41
CA GLU A 208 -45.72 16.49 -13.79
C GLU A 208 -46.53 16.37 -15.09
N ARG A 209 -46.07 15.53 -16.02
CA ARG A 209 -46.71 15.33 -17.33
C ARG A 209 -47.81 14.28 -17.30
N ASN A 210 -47.95 13.51 -16.21
CA ASN A 210 -48.72 12.28 -16.18
C ASN A 210 -48.40 11.38 -17.39
N ASP A 211 -47.11 11.25 -17.72
CA ASP A 211 -46.65 10.38 -18.80
C ASP A 211 -46.82 8.92 -18.35
N ILE A 212 -48.06 8.43 -18.35
CA ILE A 212 -48.41 7.05 -18.03
C ILE A 212 -47.95 6.18 -19.20
N PRO A 213 -47.07 5.19 -18.98
CA PRO A 213 -46.67 4.25 -20.02
C PRO A 213 -47.87 3.47 -20.55
N GLU A 214 -48.02 3.40 -21.88
CA GLU A 214 -48.78 2.32 -22.51
C GLU A 214 -48.07 1.01 -22.19
N VAL A 215 -48.78 0.10 -21.51
CA VAL A 215 -48.31 -1.25 -21.21
C VAL A 215 -48.33 -2.04 -22.51
N ASN A 216 -47.16 -2.35 -23.07
CA ASN A 216 -46.99 -3.41 -24.06
C ASN A 216 -46.67 -4.73 -23.36
#